data_AF-A0A221I0A5-F1
#
_entry.id   AF-A0A221I0A5-F1
#
_cell.length_a   1.000
_cell.length_b   1.000
_cell.length_c   1.000
_cell.angle_alpha   90.00
_cell.angle_beta   90.00
_cell.angle_gamma   90.00
#
_symmetry.space_group_name_H-M   'P 1'
#
loop_
_entity.id
_entity.type
_entity.pdbx_description
1 polymer ?
#
loop_
_entity_poly.entity_id
_entity_poly.type
_entity_poly.pdbx_seq_one_letter_code
_entity_poly.pdbx_strand_id
1 'polypeptide(L)'
;AESMCSGQPAHSRRDVAAPADTSEECVRRRLAQCVRYHTDVDRCVQQLSTLLGPILLGQVLADVVTISATAFVTTTGKTDSGWVFKYGSYLAAIAEQLLLYCWFGNDVLTESERLQLSAYSSQWVAASPRFRKELLLFLCRAHRPLRLTASKFYTISRETFLMLMNASFSYYAVLRQLNSD
;
A
#
# COMPACT_ATOMS: atom_id res chain seq x y z
N ALA A 1 -72.09 -9.58 -50.23
CA ALA A 1 -71.22 -10.74 -50.48
C ALA A 1 -70.06 -10.62 -49.49
N GLU A 2 -70.18 -11.04 -48.23
CA GLU A 2 -70.20 -12.45 -47.77
C GLU A 2 -69.10 -13.25 -48.50
N SER A 3 -68.05 -13.80 -47.87
CA SER A 3 -68.12 -14.72 -46.73
C SER A 3 -66.71 -15.08 -46.16
N MET A 4 -66.65 -15.27 -44.83
CA MET A 4 -65.87 -16.22 -43.98
C MET A 4 -64.31 -16.21 -44.03
N CYS A 5 -63.56 -15.89 -42.97
CA CYS A 5 -63.44 -16.43 -41.58
C CYS A 5 -62.41 -17.57 -41.45
N SER A 6 -61.27 -17.34 -40.78
CA SER A 6 -60.67 -18.21 -39.73
C SER A 6 -59.22 -17.80 -39.38
N GLY A 7 -58.94 -17.64 -38.08
CA GLY A 7 -57.68 -18.09 -37.48
C GLY A 7 -56.55 -17.07 -37.22
N GLN A 8 -56.60 -16.38 -36.09
CA GLN A 8 -55.42 -16.12 -35.24
C GLN A 8 -55.39 -17.20 -34.14
N PRO A 9 -54.27 -17.53 -33.45
CA PRO A 9 -53.35 -16.54 -32.89
C PRO A 9 -51.86 -16.94 -32.72
N ALA A 10 -51.11 -15.98 -32.14
CA ALA A 10 -49.97 -16.18 -31.23
C ALA A 10 -48.63 -16.62 -31.81
N HIS A 11 -47.86 -15.66 -32.35
CA HIS A 11 -46.41 -15.79 -32.39
C HIS A 11 -45.82 -15.40 -31.03
N SER A 12 -45.49 -16.45 -30.28
CA SER A 12 -44.84 -16.48 -28.96
C SER A 12 -43.62 -15.55 -28.85
N ARG A 13 -43.63 -14.72 -27.79
CA ARG A 13 -42.44 -14.13 -27.18
C ARG A 13 -41.45 -15.26 -26.84
N ARG A 14 -40.26 -15.22 -27.43
CA ARG A 14 -39.07 -15.81 -26.82
C ARG A 14 -38.25 -14.68 -26.21
N ASP A 15 -38.66 -14.26 -25.02
CA ASP A 15 -37.71 -13.72 -24.06
C ASP A 15 -36.75 -14.87 -23.73
N VAL A 16 -35.57 -14.86 -24.37
CA VAL A 16 -34.47 -15.74 -23.98
C VAL A 16 -33.99 -15.23 -22.63
N ALA A 17 -34.61 -15.73 -21.56
CA ALA A 17 -34.12 -15.59 -20.21
C ALA A 17 -32.74 -16.27 -20.15
N ALA A 18 -31.68 -15.46 -20.23
CA ALA A 18 -30.34 -15.90 -19.88
C ALA A 18 -30.39 -16.45 -18.45
N PRO A 19 -29.87 -17.67 -18.18
CA PRO A 19 -29.98 -18.26 -16.85
C PRO A 19 -29.18 -17.40 -15.86
N ALA A 20 -29.87 -16.87 -14.85
CA ALA A 20 -29.30 -16.05 -13.78
C ALA A 20 -28.09 -16.72 -13.07
N ASP A 21 -28.02 -18.05 -13.14
CA ASP A 21 -26.98 -18.91 -12.58
C ASP A 21 -25.59 -18.68 -13.22
N THR A 22 -25.52 -18.28 -14.50
CA THR A 22 -24.22 -18.00 -15.17
C THR A 22 -23.63 -16.65 -14.74
N SER A 23 -24.48 -15.70 -14.35
CA SER A 23 -24.06 -14.36 -13.90
C SER A 23 -23.50 -14.40 -12.48
N GLU A 24 -24.16 -15.12 -11.56
CA GLU A 24 -23.71 -15.24 -10.17
C GLU A 24 -22.39 -16.02 -10.06
N GLU A 25 -22.24 -17.12 -10.79
CA GLU A 25 -20.99 -17.90 -10.83
C GLU A 25 -19.83 -17.06 -11.41
N CYS A 26 -20.11 -16.18 -12.38
CA CYS A 26 -19.12 -15.23 -12.92
C CYS A 26 -18.67 -14.21 -11.86
N VAL A 27 -19.61 -13.58 -11.16
CA VAL A 27 -19.31 -12.60 -10.09
C VAL A 27 -18.53 -13.26 -8.96
N ARG A 28 -18.91 -14.49 -8.58
CA ARG A 28 -18.21 -15.27 -7.56
C ARG A 28 -16.78 -15.63 -7.96
N ARG A 29 -16.55 -16.01 -9.22
CA ARG A 29 -15.20 -16.23 -9.77
C ARG A 29 -14.34 -14.97 -9.73
N ARG A 30 -14.92 -13.80 -10.05
CA ARG A 30 -14.20 -12.51 -9.96
C ARG A 30 -13.83 -12.17 -8.53
N LEU A 31 -14.76 -12.34 -7.58
CA LEU A 31 -14.47 -12.16 -6.16
C LEU A 31 -13.34 -13.09 -5.69
N ALA A 32 -13.39 -14.37 -6.07
CA ALA A 32 -12.34 -15.33 -5.75
C ALA A 32 -10.97 -14.92 -6.34
N GLN A 33 -10.96 -14.37 -7.55
CA GLN A 33 -9.74 -13.84 -8.17
C GLN A 33 -9.20 -12.62 -7.42
N CYS A 34 -10.05 -11.68 -7.00
CA CYS A 34 -9.66 -10.54 -6.18
C CYS A 34 -9.10 -10.97 -4.81
N VAL A 35 -9.74 -11.94 -4.16
CA VAL A 35 -9.27 -12.51 -2.88
C VAL A 35 -7.87 -13.10 -3.04
N ARG A 36 -7.65 -13.89 -4.11
CA ARG A 36 -6.33 -14.47 -4.40
C ARG A 36 -5.28 -13.39 -4.63
N TYR A 37 -5.58 -12.42 -5.49
CA TYR A 37 -4.66 -11.31 -5.77
C TYR A 37 -4.30 -10.52 -4.50
N HIS A 38 -5.29 -10.16 -3.67
CA HIS A 38 -5.04 -9.49 -2.40
C HIS A 38 -4.19 -10.35 -1.46
N THR A 39 -4.40 -11.66 -1.43
CA THR A 39 -3.61 -12.57 -0.59
C THR A 39 -2.16 -12.67 -1.08
N ASP A 40 -1.95 -12.67 -2.40
CA ASP A 40 -0.61 -12.72 -2.99
C ASP A 40 0.15 -11.40 -2.76
N VAL A 41 -0.54 -10.25 -2.88
CA VAL A 41 0.01 -8.93 -2.54
C VAL A 41 0.37 -8.85 -1.06
N ASP A 42 -0.51 -9.27 -0.15
CA ASP A 42 -0.24 -9.28 1.29
C ASP A 42 0.98 -10.15 1.63
N ARG A 43 1.10 -11.33 0.99
CA ARG A 43 2.28 -12.19 1.15
C ARG A 43 3.56 -11.50 0.66
N CYS A 44 3.52 -10.88 -0.51
CA CYS A 44 4.65 -10.15 -1.07
C CYS A 44 5.09 -9.02 -0.14
N VAL A 45 4.15 -8.22 0.36
CA VAL A 45 4.40 -7.13 1.31
C VAL A 45 4.98 -7.66 2.62
N GLN A 46 4.50 -8.80 3.14
CA GLN A 46 5.05 -9.43 4.34
C GLN A 46 6.48 -9.94 4.13
N GLN A 47 6.78 -10.54 2.97
CA GLN A 47 8.13 -10.97 2.62
C GLN A 47 9.07 -9.76 2.48
N LEU A 48 8.62 -8.72 1.76
CA LEU A 48 9.35 -7.48 1.58
C LEU A 48 9.64 -6.79 2.92
N SER A 49 8.65 -6.73 3.80
CA SER A 49 8.77 -6.16 5.15
C SER A 49 9.76 -6.93 6.02
N THR A 50 9.81 -8.26 5.90
CA THR A 50 10.71 -9.10 6.69
C THR A 50 12.17 -8.95 6.21
N LEU A 51 12.37 -8.80 4.90
CA LEU A 51 13.70 -8.63 4.30
C LEU A 51 14.22 -7.20 4.43
N LEU A 52 13.41 -6.20 4.04
CA LEU A 52 13.80 -4.80 4.06
C LEU A 52 13.75 -4.19 5.46
N GLY A 53 12.94 -4.71 6.37
CA GLY A 53 12.79 -4.18 7.72
C GLY A 53 14.11 -3.93 8.46
N PRO A 54 14.96 -4.97 8.68
CA PRO A 54 16.25 -4.79 9.33
C PRO A 54 17.23 -3.96 8.50
N ILE A 55 17.19 -4.06 7.17
CA ILE A 55 18.06 -3.28 6.26
C ILE A 55 17.77 -1.78 6.42
N LEU A 56 16.49 -1.40 6.37
CA LEU A 56 16.06 -0.01 6.51
C LEU A 56 16.36 0.53 7.91
N LEU A 57 16.20 -0.28 8.96
CA LEU A 57 16.61 0.11 10.31
C LEU A 57 18.10 0.43 10.38
N GLY A 58 18.95 -0.46 9.86
CA GLY A 58 20.40 -0.26 9.83
C GLY A 58 20.81 0.95 8.99
N GLN A 59 20.16 1.13 7.83
CA GLN A 59 20.42 2.23 6.92
C GLN A 59 20.10 3.58 7.55
N VAL A 60 18.95 3.70 8.21
CA VAL A 60 18.57 4.94 8.88
C VAL A 60 19.51 5.27 10.05
N LEU A 61 19.95 4.28 10.83
CA LEU A 61 20.96 4.51 11.87
C LEU A 61 22.29 5.01 11.26
N ALA A 62 22.70 4.44 10.13
CA ALA A 62 23.89 4.89 9.41
C ALA A 62 23.73 6.34 8.88
N ASP A 63 22.54 6.71 8.42
CA ASP A 63 22.25 8.06 7.95
C ASP A 63 22.33 9.09 9.09
N VAL A 64 21.79 8.78 10.27
CA VAL A 64 21.88 9.65 11.47
C VAL A 64 23.34 9.97 11.81
N VAL A 65 24.19 8.94 11.82
CA VAL A 65 25.63 9.07 12.09
C VAL A 65 26.32 9.86 10.97
N THR A 66 25.99 9.57 9.72
CA THR A 66 26.60 10.25 8.56
C THR A 66 26.21 11.73 8.51
N ILE A 67 24.96 12.08 8.78
CA ILE A 67 24.46 13.46 8.85
C ILE A 67 25.19 14.24 9.92
N SER A 68 25.21 13.71 11.15
CA SER A 68 25.80 14.39 12.29
C SER A 68 27.32 14.56 12.14
N ALA A 69 28.01 13.53 11.64
CA ALA A 69 29.44 13.61 11.33
C ALA A 69 29.72 14.63 10.22
N THR A 70 28.99 14.58 9.11
CA THR A 70 29.17 15.52 7.98
C THR A 70 28.94 16.96 8.42
N ALA A 71 27.87 17.22 9.20
CA ALA A 71 27.56 18.54 9.74
C ALA A 71 28.64 19.05 10.71
N PHE A 72 29.18 18.18 11.55
CA PHE A 72 30.28 18.51 12.46
C PHE A 72 31.58 18.86 11.72
N VAL A 73 32.01 18.02 10.77
CA VAL A 73 33.25 18.27 10.02
C VAL A 73 33.14 19.53 9.16
N THR A 74 31.95 19.81 8.61
CA THR A 74 31.68 21.07 7.90
C THR A 74 31.86 22.29 8.80
N THR A 75 31.39 22.21 10.06
CA THR A 75 31.49 23.31 11.03
C THR A 75 32.93 23.54 11.51
N THR A 76 33.77 22.50 11.56
CA THR A 76 35.18 22.63 11.95
C THR A 76 36.10 23.14 10.82
N GLY A 77 35.55 23.39 9.62
CA GLY A 77 36.30 23.94 8.48
C GLY A 77 37.37 23.00 7.90
N LYS A 78 37.39 21.72 8.31
CA LYS A 78 38.39 20.72 7.88
C LYS A 78 37.99 19.96 6.60
N THR A 79 37.12 20.52 5.76
CA THR A 79 36.53 19.80 4.63
C THR A 79 36.65 20.51 3.30
N ASP A 80 36.96 19.73 2.27
CA ASP A 80 36.89 20.15 0.88
C ASP A 80 35.45 20.11 0.35
N SER A 81 35.12 21.02 -0.56
CA SER A 81 33.82 21.08 -1.24
C SER A 81 33.43 19.74 -1.89
N GLY A 82 34.40 19.00 -2.44
CA GLY A 82 34.17 17.69 -3.03
C GLY A 82 33.74 16.61 -2.01
N TRP A 83 34.21 16.68 -0.77
CA TRP A 83 33.82 15.75 0.29
C TRP A 83 32.36 16.00 0.70
N VAL A 84 32.00 17.26 0.94
CA VAL A 84 30.62 17.65 1.28
C VAL A 84 29.64 17.24 0.17
N PHE A 85 29.99 17.46 -1.09
CA PHE A 85 29.16 17.04 -2.22
C PHE A 85 28.98 15.52 -2.28
N LYS A 86 30.07 14.75 -2.10
CA LYS A 86 30.02 13.28 -2.12
C LYS A 86 29.10 12.71 -1.04
N TYR A 87 29.29 13.12 0.23
CA TYR A 87 28.47 12.60 1.33
C TYR A 87 27.05 13.18 1.34
N GLY A 88 26.87 14.43 0.94
CA GLY A 88 25.55 15.05 0.77
C GLY A 88 24.72 14.37 -0.32
N SER A 89 25.34 14.09 -1.48
CA SER A 89 24.66 13.39 -2.58
C SER A 89 24.30 11.93 -2.23
N TYR A 90 25.17 11.23 -1.50
CA TYR A 90 24.89 9.89 -0.96
C TYR A 90 23.68 9.89 -0.03
N LEU A 91 23.62 10.83 0.91
CA LEU A 91 22.51 10.95 1.84
C LEU A 91 21.20 11.28 1.11
N ALA A 92 21.24 12.18 0.12
CA ALA A 92 20.09 12.54 -0.68
C ALA A 92 19.54 11.33 -1.46
N ALA A 93 20.41 10.54 -2.07
CA ALA A 93 20.02 9.33 -2.81
C ALA A 93 19.34 8.29 -1.90
N ILE A 94 19.85 8.10 -0.68
CA ILE A 94 19.26 7.19 0.29
C ILE A 94 17.91 7.70 0.81
N ALA A 95 17.82 9.00 1.10
CA ALA A 95 16.57 9.63 1.51
C ALA A 95 15.48 9.49 0.43
N GLU A 96 15.84 9.65 -0.84
CA GLU A 96 14.94 9.42 -1.98
C GLU A 96 14.46 7.97 -2.03
N GLN A 97 15.36 7.01 -1.82
CA GLN A 97 15.02 5.59 -1.74
C GLN A 97 13.99 5.30 -0.64
N LEU A 98 14.19 5.86 0.56
CA LEU A 98 13.26 5.70 1.67
C LEU A 98 11.90 6.38 1.41
N LEU A 99 11.91 7.56 0.79
CA LEU A 99 10.68 8.24 0.36
C LEU A 99 9.90 7.41 -0.65
N LEU A 100 10.57 6.80 -1.63
CA LEU A 100 9.94 5.89 -2.59
C LEU A 100 9.29 4.69 -1.88
N TYR A 101 9.99 4.04 -0.94
CA TYR A 101 9.40 2.93 -0.17
C TYR A 101 8.17 3.35 0.63
N CYS A 102 8.23 4.51 1.29
CA CYS A 102 7.09 5.06 2.02
C CYS A 102 5.92 5.43 1.09
N TRP A 103 6.22 5.95 -0.09
CA TRP A 103 5.23 6.29 -1.11
C TRP A 103 4.50 5.05 -1.61
N PHE A 104 5.24 4.03 -2.04
CA PHE A 104 4.64 2.76 -2.49
C PHE A 104 3.84 2.09 -1.37
N GLY A 105 4.32 2.14 -0.12
CA GLY A 105 3.57 1.64 1.04
C GLY A 105 2.22 2.34 1.22
N ASN A 106 2.19 3.68 1.10
CA ASN A 106 0.95 4.46 1.20
C ASN A 106 0.03 4.27 0.00
N ASP A 107 0.57 4.15 -1.21
CA ASP A 107 -0.21 3.95 -2.42
C ASP A 107 -0.95 2.60 -2.37
N VAL A 108 -0.24 1.53 -1.99
CA VAL A 108 -0.82 0.19 -1.77
C VAL A 108 -1.91 0.22 -0.70
N LEU A 109 -1.71 0.98 0.38
CA LEU A 109 -2.73 1.14 1.42
C LEU A 109 -3.98 1.86 0.89
N THR A 110 -3.79 2.95 0.15
CA THR A 110 -4.88 3.77 -0.42
C THR A 110 -5.71 2.97 -1.43
N GLU A 111 -5.04 2.22 -2.31
CA GLU A 111 -5.72 1.36 -3.28
C GLU A 111 -6.48 0.21 -2.61
N SER A 112 -5.94 -0.36 -1.53
CA SER A 112 -6.67 -1.35 -0.73
C SER A 112 -7.96 -0.78 -0.12
N GLU A 113 -7.91 0.44 0.44
CA GLU A 113 -9.09 1.12 0.98
C GLU A 113 -10.14 1.42 -0.10
N ARG A 114 -9.71 1.87 -1.28
CA ARG A 114 -10.60 2.09 -2.43
C ARG A 114 -11.29 0.80 -2.87
N LEU A 115 -10.55 -0.31 -2.90
CA LEU A 115 -11.07 -1.61 -3.27
C LEU A 115 -12.13 -2.09 -2.27
N GLN A 116 -11.92 -1.86 -0.97
CA GLN A 116 -12.92 -2.13 0.07
C GLN A 116 -14.17 -1.25 -0.09
N LEU A 117 -14.00 0.04 -0.35
CA LEU A 117 -15.11 0.97 -0.51
C LEU A 117 -15.96 0.62 -1.75
N SER A 118 -15.31 0.25 -2.86
CA SER A 118 -15.99 -0.24 -4.07
C SER A 118 -16.70 -1.58 -3.84
N ALA A 119 -16.12 -2.48 -3.05
CA ALA A 119 -16.76 -3.73 -2.69
C ALA A 119 -18.01 -3.49 -1.82
N TYR A 120 -17.93 -2.54 -0.89
CA TYR A 120 -19.06 -2.14 -0.03
C TYR A 120 -20.18 -1.44 -0.81
N SER A 121 -19.85 -0.62 -1.81
CA SER A 121 -20.82 0.09 -2.65
C SER A 121 -21.48 -0.79 -3.72
N SER A 122 -21.05 -2.04 -3.87
CA SER A 122 -21.69 -2.99 -4.78
C SER A 122 -23.12 -3.33 -4.32
N GLN A 123 -23.99 -3.81 -5.21
CA GLN A 123 -25.35 -4.27 -4.84
C GLN A 123 -25.33 -5.63 -4.09
N TRP A 124 -24.36 -5.85 -3.20
CA TRP A 124 -24.19 -7.07 -2.41
C TRP A 124 -25.37 -7.35 -1.46
N VAL A 125 -26.18 -6.34 -1.16
CA VAL A 125 -27.39 -6.45 -0.34
C VAL A 125 -28.46 -7.31 -1.02
N ALA A 126 -28.55 -7.24 -2.35
CA ALA A 126 -29.51 -8.01 -3.16
C ALA A 126 -28.95 -9.38 -3.61
N ALA A 127 -27.69 -9.68 -3.31
CA ALA A 127 -27.03 -10.91 -3.68
C ALA A 127 -27.39 -12.09 -2.76
N SER A 128 -27.04 -13.31 -3.18
CA SER A 128 -27.34 -14.52 -2.41
C SER A 128 -26.70 -14.51 -1.02
N PRO A 129 -27.30 -15.18 -0.02
CA PRO A 129 -26.77 -15.22 1.35
C PRO A 129 -25.35 -15.82 1.42
N ARG A 130 -25.02 -16.72 0.48
CA ARG A 130 -23.69 -17.33 0.37
C ARG A 130 -22.66 -16.31 -0.11
N PHE A 131 -22.94 -15.60 -1.20
CA PHE A 131 -22.07 -14.53 -1.72
C PHE A 131 -21.85 -13.44 -0.68
N ARG A 132 -22.90 -13.08 0.05
CA ARG A 132 -22.86 -12.06 1.11
C ARG A 132 -21.84 -12.39 2.22
N LYS A 133 -21.80 -13.66 2.65
CA LYS A 133 -20.83 -14.15 3.65
C LYS A 133 -19.40 -14.16 3.12
N GLU A 134 -19.20 -14.60 1.88
CA GLU A 134 -17.88 -14.62 1.24
C GLU A 134 -17.32 -13.20 1.09
N LEU A 135 -18.15 -12.25 0.67
CA LEU A 135 -17.76 -10.85 0.54
C LEU A 135 -17.43 -10.21 1.89
N LEU A 136 -18.23 -10.46 2.93
CA LEU A 136 -17.95 -9.98 4.30
C LEU A 136 -16.62 -10.51 4.84
N LEU A 137 -16.34 -11.80 4.64
CA LEU A 137 -15.07 -12.41 5.01
C LEU A 137 -13.89 -11.76 4.26
N PHE A 138 -14.05 -11.50 2.96
CA PHE A 138 -13.06 -10.77 2.19
C PHE A 138 -12.85 -9.35 2.73
N LEU A 139 -13.92 -8.61 2.99
CA LEU A 139 -13.85 -7.23 3.48
C LEU A 139 -13.17 -7.16 4.85
N CYS A 140 -13.52 -8.07 5.78
CA CYS A 140 -12.85 -8.16 7.08
C CYS A 140 -11.35 -8.46 6.97
N ARG A 141 -10.94 -9.26 5.99
CA ARG A 141 -9.51 -9.55 5.76
C ARG A 141 -8.80 -8.39 5.06
N ALA A 142 -9.45 -7.75 4.09
CA ALA A 142 -8.92 -6.61 3.35
C ALA A 142 -8.76 -5.36 4.24
N HIS A 143 -9.61 -5.21 5.25
CA HIS A 143 -9.55 -4.12 6.24
C HIS A 143 -8.31 -4.19 7.15
N ARG A 144 -7.49 -5.25 7.05
CA ARG A 144 -6.22 -5.30 7.77
C ARG A 144 -5.20 -4.43 7.01
N PRO A 145 -4.72 -3.31 7.58
CA PRO A 145 -3.86 -2.40 6.85
C PRO A 145 -2.55 -3.10 6.48
N LEU A 146 -2.20 -3.06 5.20
CA LEU A 146 -0.93 -3.51 4.66
C LEU A 146 0.17 -2.58 5.19
N ARG A 147 0.73 -2.93 6.36
CA ARG A 147 1.76 -2.13 7.02
C ARG A 147 3.13 -2.75 6.82
N LEU A 148 4.01 -2.03 6.14
CA LEU A 148 5.44 -2.35 6.11
C LEU A 148 6.00 -2.12 7.52
N THR A 149 6.39 -3.21 8.18
CA THR A 149 6.90 -3.20 9.55
C THR A 149 8.39 -3.54 9.55
N ALA A 150 9.24 -2.65 10.05
CA ALA A 150 10.63 -2.93 10.30
C ALA A 150 10.77 -3.85 11.52
N SER A 151 10.85 -5.16 11.26
CA SER A 151 11.18 -6.18 12.26
C SER A 151 10.44 -6.01 13.60
N LYS A 152 9.12 -5.82 13.58
CA LYS A 152 8.23 -5.66 14.75
C LYS A 152 8.51 -4.46 15.69
N PHE A 153 9.58 -3.69 15.52
CA PHE A 153 9.90 -2.55 16.38
C PHE A 153 9.26 -1.25 15.92
N TYR A 154 9.26 -0.98 14.60
CA TYR A 154 8.70 0.25 14.04
C TYR A 154 7.92 -0.02 12.76
N THR A 155 6.76 0.64 12.62
CA THR A 155 6.05 0.68 11.34
C THR A 155 6.79 1.66 10.46
N ILE A 156 7.22 1.27 9.26
CA ILE A 156 7.91 2.19 8.36
C ILE A 156 6.86 3.16 7.84
N SER A 157 6.88 4.38 8.37
CA SER A 157 6.01 5.46 7.94
C SER A 157 6.82 6.73 7.73
N ARG A 158 6.23 7.69 7.02
CA ARG A 158 6.79 9.04 6.86
C ARG A 158 7.06 9.71 8.21
N GLU A 159 6.30 9.35 9.24
CA GLU A 159 6.45 9.85 10.60
C GLU A 159 7.74 9.34 11.25
N THR A 160 8.06 8.06 11.07
CA THR A 160 9.29 7.45 11.61
C THR A 160 10.53 8.12 11.02
N PHE A 161 10.52 8.43 9.72
CA PHE A 161 11.59 9.21 9.08
C PHE A 161 11.77 10.59 9.73
N LEU A 162 10.69 11.32 9.97
CA LEU A 162 10.74 12.64 10.62
C LEU A 162 11.28 12.55 12.06
N MET A 163 10.86 11.53 12.83
CA MET A 163 11.40 11.30 14.16
C MET A 163 12.92 11.08 14.14
N LEU A 164 13.42 10.34 13.16
CA LEU A 164 14.86 10.06 12.98
C LEU A 164 15.66 11.28 12.53
N MET A 165 15.10 12.12 11.65
CA MET A 165 15.71 13.41 11.30
C MET A 165 15.83 14.31 12.52
N ASN A 166 14.77 14.43 13.34
CA ASN A 166 14.80 15.21 14.57
C ASN A 166 15.84 14.67 15.59
N ALA A 167 15.97 13.34 15.69
CA ALA A 167 17.01 12.71 16.51
C ALA A 167 18.43 13.06 16.00
N SER A 168 18.63 13.07 14.67
CA SER A 168 19.91 13.45 14.05
C SER A 168 20.30 14.89 14.37
N PHE A 169 19.35 15.83 14.26
CA PHE A 169 19.57 17.23 14.61
C PHE A 169 19.90 17.40 16.10
N SER A 170 19.19 16.69 16.97
CA SER A 170 19.47 16.69 18.42
C SER A 170 20.89 16.20 18.70
N TYR A 171 21.32 15.10 18.07
CA TYR A 171 22.66 14.55 18.24
C TYR A 171 23.74 15.50 17.73
N TYR A 172 23.52 16.13 16.56
CA TYR A 172 24.40 17.18 16.05
C TYR A 172 24.51 18.38 17.02
N ALA A 173 23.40 18.84 17.59
CA ALA A 173 23.40 19.95 18.53
C ALA A 173 24.22 19.64 19.78
N VAL A 174 24.12 18.41 20.31
CA VAL A 174 24.95 17.93 21.43
C VAL A 174 26.43 17.93 21.07
N LEU A 175 26.81 17.32 19.94
CA LEU A 175 28.20 17.31 19.48
C LEU A 175 28.78 18.71 19.31
N ARG A 176 27.97 19.66 18.84
CA ARG A 176 28.37 21.06 18.69
C ARG A 176 28.59 21.75 20.03
N GLN A 177 27.72 21.53 21.00
CA GLN A 177 27.86 22.09 22.36
C GLN A 177 29.13 21.58 23.04
N LEU A 178 29.42 20.27 22.96
CA LEU A 178 30.62 19.67 23.53
C LEU A 178 31.93 20.18 22.93
N ASN A 179 31.90 20.72 21.71
CA ASN A 179 33.07 21.29 21.03
C ASN A 179 33.13 22.83 21.16
N SER A 180 32.08 23.47 21.69
CA SER A 180 32.10 24.91 21.99
C SER A 180 32.53 25.24 23.42
N ASP A 181 32.58 24.23 24.31
CA ASP A 181 33.22 24.27 25.63
C ASP A 181 34.71 23.93 25.54
#